data_AF-A0A955QQD6-F1
#
_entry.id   AF-A0A955QQD6-F1
#
_cell.length_a   1.000
_cell.length_b   1.000
_cell.length_c   1.000
_cell.angle_alpha   90.00
_cell.angle_beta   90.00
_cell.angle_gamma   90.00
#
_symmetry.space_group_name_H-M   'P 1'
#
loop_
_entity.id
_entity.type
_entity.pdbx_description
1 polymer ?
#
loop_
_entity_poly.entity_id
_entity_poly.type
_entity_poly.pdbx_seq_one_letter_code
_entity_poly.pdbx_strand_id
1 'polypeptide(L)' 'MPMERILIQVPIPMKAKLDALKAQGYTASGFIRALLERELSRPQNKKGA' A
#
# COMPACT_ATOMS: atom_id res chain seq x y z
N MET A 1 -17.07 -0.44 -6.04
CA MET A 1 -16.79 -1.29 -4.86
C MET A 1 -16.67 -0.39 -3.63
N PRO A 2 -17.23 -0.77 -2.48
CA PRO A 2 -17.01 -0.04 -1.23
C PRO A 2 -15.53 -0.13 -0.82
N MET A 3 -14.99 0.94 -0.24
CA MET A 3 -13.60 1.00 0.23
C MET A 3 -13.59 1.23 1.73
N GLU A 4 -12.71 0.52 2.44
CA GLU A 4 -12.54 0.63 3.88
C GLU A 4 -11.31 1.46 4.22
N ARG A 5 -11.38 2.26 5.30
CA ARG A 5 -10.29 3.17 5.68
C ARG A 5 -9.33 2.45 6.64
N ILE A 6 -8.06 2.42 6.27
CA ILE A 6 -6.99 1.91 7.12
C ILE A 6 -6.20 3.10 7.69
N LEU A 7 -6.03 3.16 9.01
CA LEU A 7 -5.10 4.07 9.69
C LEU A 7 -3.86 3.27 10.09
N ILE A 8 -2.69 3.62 9.55
CA ILE A 8 -1.42 2.99 9.91
C ILE A 8 -0.37 4.02 10.28
N GLN A 9 0.55 3.63 11.16
CA GLN A 9 1.78 4.36 11.42
C GLN A 9 2.88 3.79 10.51
N VAL A 10 3.67 4.67 9.92
CA VAL A 10 4.83 4.31 9.11
C VAL A 10 6.03 5.15 9.55
N PRO A 11 7.27 4.64 9.37
CA PRO A 11 8.45 5.43 9.64
C PRO A 11 8.45 6.75 8.88
N ILE A 12 8.93 7.81 9.53
CA ILE A 12 9.08 9.15 8.94
C ILE A 12 9.76 9.12 7.55
N PRO A 13 10.89 8.41 7.34
CA PRO A 13 11.51 8.37 6.01
C PRO A 13 10.66 7.65 4.95
N MET A 14 9.81 6.70 5.36
CA MET A 14 8.87 6.02 4.46
C MET A 14 7.76 6.97 4.04
N LYS A 15 7.21 7.74 4.98
CA LYS A 15 6.21 8.77 4.69
C LYS A 15 6.76 9.81 3.72
N ALA A 16 7.99 10.28 3.92
CA ALA A 16 8.64 11.23 3.03
C ALA A 16 8.72 10.72 1.58
N LYS A 17 9.04 9.43 1.38
CA LYS A 17 9.04 8.79 0.06
C LYS A 17 7.63 8.72 -0.55
N LEU A 18 6.61 8.38 0.25
CA LEU A 18 5.22 8.36 -0.21
C LEU A 18 4.72 9.76 -0.59
N ASP A 19 5.11 10.80 0.16
CA ASP A 19 4.77 12.17 -0.15
C ASP A 19 5.49 12.67 -1.40
N ALA A 20 6.74 12.26 -1.64
CA ALA A 20 7.47 12.57 -2.87
C ALA A 20 6.81 11.97 -4.13
N LEU A 21 6.20 10.78 -4.02
CA LEU A 21 5.42 10.18 -5.13
C LEU A 21 4.19 11.02 -5.51
N LYS A 22 3.69 11.87 -4.61
CA LYS A 22 2.61 12.83 -4.93
C LYS A 22 3.03 13.86 -5.95
N ALA A 23 4.31 14.26 -5.97
CA ALA A 23 4.84 15.18 -6.99
C ALA A 23 4.79 14.57 -8.40
N GLN A 24 4.71 13.24 -8.52
CA GLN A 24 4.62 12.52 -9.78
C GLN A 24 3.17 12.19 -10.19
N GLY A 25 2.17 12.70 -9.46
CA GLY A 25 0.75 12.46 -9.73
C GLY A 25 0.19 11.19 -9.07
N TYR A 26 0.97 10.48 -8.25
CA TYR A 26 0.49 9.31 -7.51
C TYR A 26 -0.07 9.71 -6.14
N THR A 27 -1.10 9.01 -5.67
CA THR A 27 -1.56 9.15 -4.28
C THR A 27 -0.94 8.06 -3.42
N ALA A 28 -0.61 8.37 -2.17
CA ALA A 28 -0.16 7.35 -1.22
C ALA A 28 -1.17 6.19 -1.12
N SER A 29 -2.47 6.49 -1.08
CA SER A 29 -3.54 5.49 -1.07
C SER A 29 -3.56 4.63 -2.33
N GLY A 30 -3.33 5.20 -3.52
CA GLY A 30 -3.28 4.47 -4.77
C GLY A 30 -2.04 3.57 -4.88
N PHE A 31 -0.88 4.09 -4.45
CA PHE A 31 0.35 3.32 -4.40
C PHE A 31 0.24 2.13 -3.44
N ILE A 32 -0.22 2.39 -2.21
CA ILE A 32 -0.43 1.35 -1.19
C ILE A 32 -1.44 0.32 -1.69
N ARG A 33 -2.54 0.74 -2.33
CA ARG A 33 -3.51 -0.18 -2.92
C ARG A 33 -2.90 -1.08 -3.97
N ALA A 34 -2.21 -0.52 -4.97
CA ALA A 34 -1.58 -1.32 -6.02
C ALA A 34 -0.54 -2.31 -5.47
N LEU A 35 0.19 -1.91 -4.42
CA LEU A 35 1.15 -2.77 -3.73
C LEU A 35 0.44 -3.91 -2.99
N LEU A 36 -0.62 -3.61 -2.24
CA LEU A 36 -1.42 -4.61 -1.54
C LEU A 36 -2.13 -5.56 -2.50
N GLU A 37 -2.72 -5.05 -3.58
CA GLU A 37 -3.34 -5.87 -4.63
C GLU A 37 -2.31 -6.81 -5.26
N ARG A 38 -1.10 -6.34 -5.54
CA ARG A 38 -0.02 -7.18 -6.07
C ARG A 38 0.42 -8.28 -5.10
N GLU A 39 0.61 -7.95 -3.82
CA GLU A 39 1.08 -8.91 -2.82
C GLU A 39 -0.02 -9.91 -2.41
N LEU A 40 -1.28 -9.48 -2.35
CA LEU A 40 -2.41 -10.33 -1.96
C LEU A 40 -3.04 -11.09 -3.14
N SER A 41 -2.85 -10.64 -4.38
CA SER A 41 -3.25 -11.40 -5.58
C SER A 41 -2.29 -12.53 -5.93
N ARG A 42 -1.07 -12.50 -5.39
CA ARG A 42 -0.23 -13.71 -5.39
C ARG A 42 -0.96 -14.74 -4.55
N PRO A 43 -1.33 -15.91 -5.13
CA PRO A 43 -1.95 -16.96 -4.34
C PRO A 43 -1.02 -17.26 -3.18
N GLN A 44 -1.48 -17.02 -1.95
CA GLN A 44 -0.80 -17.50 -0.77
C GLN A 44 -0.63 -19.00 -0.97
N ASN A 45 0.57 -19.42 -1.34
CA ASN A 45 0.95 -20.80 -1.20
C ASN A 45 0.90 -21.05 0.31
N LYS A 46 -0.19 -21.67 0.75
CA LYS A 46 -0.40 -22.08 2.14
C LYS A 46 0.88 -22.75 2.65
N LYS A 47 1.57 -22.07 3.56
CA LYS A 47 2.55 -22.64 4.50
C LYS A 47 2.34 -21.87 5.81
N GLY A 48 1.97 -22.44 6.95
CA GLY A 48 1.42 -23.74 7.36
C GLY A 48 0.18 -23.45 8.25
N ALA A 49 -0.71 -24.39 8.57
CA ALA A 49 -0.48 -25.58 9.39
C ALA A 49 0.05 -25.21 10.78
#